data_AF-A0A7X4XMY9-F1
#
_entry.id   AF-A0A7X4XMY9-F1
#
_cell.length_a   1.000
_cell.length_b   1.000
_cell.length_c   1.000
_cell.angle_alpha   90.00
_cell.angle_beta   90.00
_cell.angle_gamma   90.00
#
_symmetry.space_group_name_H-M   'P 1'
#
loop_
_entity.id
_entity.type
_entity.pdbx_description
1 polymer ?
#
loop_
_entity_poly.entity_id
_entity_poly.type
_entity_poly.pdbx_seq_one_letter_code
_entity_poly.pdbx_strand_id
1 'polypeptide(L)'
;MHTLFISDLHLSPARPDITQCFTHFMRTEARDADALYVLGDLFDFWIGDDDPTPFAQQIKAEFQQLTAAGVACFFVHGNRDFLIGQRFAKETGIVLLAQETVIHLYGTPVVILHGDTLCTE
;
A
#
# COMPACT_ATOMS: atom_id res chain seq x y z
N MET A 1 -12.60 -11.72 10.91
CA MET A 1 -12.05 -12.07 9.60
C MET A 1 -12.59 -11.04 8.63
N HIS A 2 -11.76 -10.08 8.24
CA HIS A 2 -12.08 -9.02 7.30
C HIS A 2 -10.82 -8.59 6.53
N THR A 3 -10.99 -8.12 5.30
CA THR A 3 -9.91 -7.70 4.40
C THR A 3 -10.16 -6.25 4.02
N LEU A 4 -9.10 -5.45 4.02
CA LEU A 4 -9.16 -4.02 3.75
C LEU A 4 -8.53 -3.70 2.40
N PHE A 5 -9.12 -2.72 1.71
CA PHE A 5 -8.64 -2.17 0.44
C PHE A 5 -8.52 -0.65 0.59
N ILE A 6 -7.37 -0.09 0.22
CA ILE A 6 -7.12 1.36 0.20
C ILE A 6 -6.41 1.74 -1.11
N SER A 7 -6.57 2.97 -1.57
CA SER A 7 -5.86 3.54 -2.74
C SER A 7 -5.91 5.07 -2.69
N ASP A 8 -5.11 5.73 -3.53
CA ASP A 8 -5.21 7.18 -3.79
C ASP A 8 -5.06 8.06 -2.54
N LEU A 9 -4.20 7.65 -1.60
CA LEU A 9 -3.91 8.41 -0.39
C LEU A 9 -3.04 9.64 -0.70
N HIS A 10 -2.16 9.54 -1.70
CA HIS A 10 -1.20 10.57 -2.08
C HIS A 10 -0.44 11.16 -0.88
N LEU A 11 0.11 10.27 -0.05
CA LEU A 11 0.88 10.65 1.13
C LEU A 11 2.04 11.55 0.72
N SER A 12 2.19 12.67 1.42
CA SER A 12 3.29 13.61 1.22
C SER A 12 3.64 14.37 2.51
N PRO A 13 4.88 14.86 2.65
CA PRO A 13 5.26 15.73 3.75
C PRO A 13 4.44 17.03 3.83
N ALA A 14 3.87 17.47 2.70
CA ALA A 14 3.03 18.66 2.63
C ALA A 14 1.62 18.45 3.20
N ARG A 15 1.19 17.19 3.38
CA ARG A 15 -0.12 16.79 3.93
C ARG A 15 0.05 15.89 5.15
N PRO A 16 0.56 16.43 6.27
CA PRO A 16 0.76 15.66 7.50
C PRO A 16 -0.55 15.18 8.11
N ASP A 17 -1.67 15.85 7.81
CA ASP A 17 -3.02 15.46 8.20
C ASP A 17 -3.40 14.08 7.64
N ILE A 18 -3.17 13.85 6.34
CA ILE A 18 -3.45 12.55 5.70
C ILE A 18 -2.50 11.48 6.25
N THR A 19 -1.23 11.82 6.42
CA THR A 19 -0.22 10.91 6.99
C THR A 19 -0.58 10.48 8.40
N GLN A 20 -1.13 11.38 9.22
CA GLN A 20 -1.59 11.07 10.56
C GLN A 20 -2.81 10.14 10.53
N CYS A 21 -3.79 10.37 9.65
CA CYS A 21 -4.93 9.47 9.47
C CYS A 21 -4.47 8.08 9.03
N PHE A 22 -3.56 7.99 8.05
CA PHE A 22 -2.98 6.73 7.60
C PHE A 22 -2.26 6.00 8.75
N THR A 23 -1.41 6.72 9.50
CA THR A 23 -0.70 6.16 10.65
C THR A 23 -1.68 5.64 11.71
N HIS A 24 -2.76 6.38 11.98
CA HIS A 24 -3.80 5.93 12.90
C HIS A 24 -4.45 4.64 12.42
N PHE A 25 -4.93 4.62 11.16
CA PHE A 25 -5.54 3.45 10.51
C PHE A 25 -4.63 2.21 10.58
N MET A 26 -3.33 2.36 10.24
CA MET A 26 -2.36 1.27 10.25
C MET A 26 -2.17 0.67 11.66
N ARG A 27 -2.31 1.49 12.70
CA ARG A 27 -2.10 1.10 14.10
C ARG A 27 -3.38 0.64 14.81
N THR A 28 -4.54 0.91 14.24
CA THR A 28 -5.85 0.52 14.79
C THR A 28 -6.52 -0.50 13.88
N GLU A 29 -7.34 -0.05 12.93
CA GLU A 29 -8.21 -0.88 12.09
C GLU A 29 -7.43 -1.95 11.31
N ALA A 30 -6.29 -1.58 10.72
CA ALA A 30 -5.52 -2.50 9.90
C ALA A 30 -4.94 -3.67 10.71
N ARG A 31 -4.69 -3.50 12.02
CA ARG A 31 -4.09 -4.54 12.87
C ARG A 31 -5.01 -5.74 13.11
N ASP A 32 -6.32 -5.55 12.96
CA ASP A 32 -7.32 -6.60 13.19
C ASP A 32 -7.78 -7.26 11.87
N ALA A 33 -7.22 -6.86 10.73
CA ALA A 33 -7.53 -7.39 9.41
C ALA A 33 -6.70 -8.64 9.09
N ASP A 34 -7.24 -9.53 8.25
CA ASP A 34 -6.47 -10.68 7.75
C ASP A 34 -5.47 -10.26 6.68
N ALA A 35 -5.84 -9.25 5.90
CA ALA A 35 -4.99 -8.66 4.86
C ALA A 35 -5.36 -7.21 4.56
N LEU A 36 -4.34 -6.45 4.14
CA LEU A 36 -4.45 -5.10 3.59
C LEU A 36 -3.96 -5.10 2.14
N TYR A 37 -4.80 -4.62 1.22
CA TYR A 37 -4.44 -4.39 -0.17
C TYR A 37 -4.37 -2.89 -0.43
N VAL A 38 -3.23 -2.44 -0.94
CA VAL A 38 -3.00 -1.07 -1.40
C VAL A 38 -3.06 -1.08 -2.93
N LEU A 39 -4.07 -0.43 -3.50
CA LEU A 39 -4.37 -0.45 -4.94
C LEU A 39 -3.84 0.82 -5.64
N GLY A 40 -2.56 1.10 -5.46
CA GLY A 40 -1.85 2.20 -6.10
C GLY A 40 -2.05 3.57 -5.44
N ASP A 41 -1.18 4.51 -5.83
CA ASP A 41 -1.20 5.92 -5.45
C ASP A 41 -1.22 6.15 -3.93
N LEU A 42 -0.42 5.34 -3.23
CA LEU A 42 -0.13 5.54 -1.82
C LEU A 42 0.64 6.84 -1.60
N PHE A 43 1.60 7.15 -2.48
CA PHE A 43 2.42 8.36 -2.40
C PHE A 43 1.99 9.37 -3.48
N ASP A 44 2.14 10.67 -3.19
CA ASP A 44 1.93 11.70 -4.23
C ASP A 44 2.96 11.57 -5.36
N PHE A 45 4.18 11.14 -5.03
CA PHE A 45 5.18 10.65 -5.96
C PHE A 45 6.18 9.75 -5.23
N TRP A 46 6.73 8.75 -5.91
CA TRP A 46 7.82 7.92 -5.39
C TRP A 46 9.04 8.00 -6.31
N ILE A 47 10.19 8.43 -5.79
CA ILE A 47 11.42 8.62 -6.59
C ILE A 47 12.32 7.38 -6.65
N GLY A 48 12.09 6.39 -5.77
CA GLY A 48 12.88 5.17 -5.69
C GLY A 48 12.98 4.61 -4.27
N ASP A 49 13.26 3.31 -4.16
CA ASP A 49 13.33 2.62 -2.87
C ASP A 49 14.48 3.08 -1.96
N ASP A 50 15.49 3.75 -2.53
CA ASP A 50 16.64 4.30 -1.83
C ASP A 50 16.40 5.70 -1.24
N ASP A 51 15.19 6.23 -1.34
CA ASP A 51 14.79 7.49 -0.69
C ASP A 51 15.13 7.47 0.82
N PRO A 52 16.08 8.32 1.27
CA PRO A 52 16.54 8.33 2.65
C PRO A 52 15.71 9.26 3.55
N THR A 53 14.66 9.89 3.04
CA THR A 53 13.91 10.91 3.78
C THR A 53 13.23 10.31 5.03
N PRO A 54 13.10 11.10 6.12
CA PRO A 54 12.37 10.66 7.31
C PRO A 54 10.92 10.26 7.01
N PHE A 55 10.30 10.91 6.03
CA PHE A 55 8.94 10.59 5.59
C PHE A 55 8.85 9.20 4.97
N ALA A 56 9.72 8.88 4.00
CA ALA A 56 9.79 7.53 3.42
C ALA A 56 10.04 6.47 4.49
N GLN A 57 10.96 6.75 5.43
CA GLN A 57 11.25 5.86 6.55
C GLN A 57 10.04 5.66 7.48
N GLN A 58 9.28 6.72 7.77
CA GLN A 58 8.07 6.64 8.58
C GLN A 58 7.05 5.70 7.93
N ILE A 59 6.74 5.88 6.65
CA ILE A 59 5.74 5.03 5.96
C ILE A 59 6.21 3.58 5.89
N LYS A 60 7.48 3.34 5.56
CA LYS A 60 8.08 2.00 5.60
C LYS A 60 7.94 1.35 6.98
N ALA A 61 8.16 2.11 8.06
CA ALA A 61 8.04 1.61 9.42
C ALA A 61 6.60 1.23 9.79
N GLU A 62 5.57 1.93 9.29
CA GLU A 62 4.17 1.54 9.53
C GLU A 62 3.83 0.20 8.86
N PHE A 63 4.24 -0.01 7.60
CA PHE A 63 4.05 -1.31 6.94
C PHE A 63 4.85 -2.42 7.61
N GLN A 64 6.12 -2.16 7.98
CA GLN A 64 6.95 -3.13 8.67
C GLN A 64 6.33 -3.58 9.99
N GLN A 65 5.76 -2.66 10.76
CA GLN A 65 5.06 -2.99 12.02
C GLN A 65 3.81 -3.82 11.76
N LEU A 66 3.03 -3.47 10.73
CA LEU A 66 1.80 -4.18 10.39
C LEU A 66 2.07 -5.62 9.91
N THR A 67 3.05 -5.80 9.02
CA THR A 67 3.44 -7.13 8.53
C THR A 67 4.09 -7.98 9.63
N ALA A 68 4.90 -7.37 10.51
CA ALA A 68 5.45 -8.04 11.69
C ALA A 68 4.36 -8.47 12.70
N ALA A 69 3.22 -7.79 12.73
CA ALA A 69 2.06 -8.18 13.52
C ALA A 69 1.25 -9.34 12.90
N GLY A 70 1.63 -9.81 11.70
CA GLY A 70 1.04 -10.96 11.03
C GLY A 70 -0.02 -10.62 9.98
N VAL A 71 -0.27 -9.33 9.70
CA VAL A 71 -1.23 -8.90 8.68
C VAL A 71 -0.56 -8.95 7.31
N ALA A 72 -1.11 -9.73 6.38
CA ALA A 72 -0.59 -9.81 5.03
C ALA A 72 -0.84 -8.50 4.29
N CYS A 73 0.21 -7.89 3.73
CA CYS A 73 0.10 -6.62 3.02
C CYS A 73 0.48 -6.80 1.55
N PHE A 74 -0.38 -6.34 0.65
CA PHE A 74 -0.22 -6.46 -0.79
C PHE A 74 -0.28 -5.09 -1.44
N PHE A 75 0.46 -4.90 -2.53
CA PHE A 75 0.56 -3.62 -3.22
C PHE A 75 0.48 -3.80 -4.72
N VAL A 76 -0.46 -3.11 -5.35
CA VAL A 76 -0.52 -2.89 -6.80
C VAL A 76 -0.01 -1.48 -7.04
N HIS A 77 0.86 -1.29 -8.03
CA HIS A 77 1.37 0.03 -8.40
C HIS A 77 0.27 0.94 -8.93
N GLY A 78 0.34 2.21 -8.56
CA GLY A 78 -0.39 3.30 -9.23
C GLY A 78 0.50 4.03 -10.21
N ASN A 79 -0.02 5.10 -10.81
CA ASN A 79 0.72 5.89 -11.79
C ASN A 79 1.68 6.90 -11.14
N ARG A 80 1.59 7.15 -9.83
CA ARG A 80 2.51 8.02 -9.08
C ARG A 80 3.67 7.29 -8.42
N ASP A 81 3.49 6.01 -8.13
CA ASP A 81 4.39 5.21 -7.29
C ASP A 81 4.84 3.89 -7.93
N PHE A 82 4.77 3.81 -9.27
CA PHE A 82 5.26 2.69 -10.09
C PHE A 82 6.75 2.34 -9.88
N LEU A 83 7.54 3.23 -9.26
CA LEU A 83 8.95 2.97 -8.92
C LEU A 83 9.13 2.18 -7.61
N ILE A 84 8.08 1.91 -6.84
CA ILE A 84 8.17 1.05 -5.66
C ILE A 84 8.67 -0.33 -6.07
N GLY A 85 9.77 -0.76 -5.49
CA GLY A 85 10.48 -1.95 -5.93
C GLY A 85 10.61 -3.03 -4.88
N GLN A 86 11.42 -4.03 -5.24
CA GLN A 86 11.70 -5.18 -4.38
C GLN A 86 12.44 -4.81 -3.10
N ARG A 87 13.15 -3.67 -3.06
CA ARG A 87 13.82 -3.22 -1.84
C ARG A 87 12.78 -2.72 -0.84
N PHE A 88 11.81 -1.91 -1.28
CA PHE A 88 10.69 -1.50 -0.43
C PHE A 88 9.92 -2.74 0.07
N ALA A 89 9.61 -3.67 -0.82
CA ALA A 89 8.92 -4.92 -0.47
C ALA A 89 9.67 -5.71 0.61
N LYS A 90 10.99 -5.85 0.48
CA LYS A 90 11.83 -6.54 1.45
C LYS A 90 11.93 -5.80 2.79
N GLU A 91 12.05 -4.48 2.77
CA GLU A 91 12.18 -3.66 3.99
C GLU A 91 10.89 -3.65 4.82
N THR A 92 9.74 -3.71 4.15
CA THR A 92 8.42 -3.54 4.76
C THR A 92 7.62 -4.84 4.92
N GLY A 93 8.01 -5.91 4.23
CA GLY A 93 7.31 -7.19 4.22
C GLY A 93 6.07 -7.24 3.33
N ILE A 94 5.80 -6.20 2.53
CA ILE A 94 4.69 -6.22 1.57
C ILE A 94 4.99 -7.16 0.39
N VAL A 95 3.94 -7.64 -0.26
CA VAL A 95 4.03 -8.40 -1.51
C VAL A 95 3.56 -7.52 -2.67
N LEU A 96 4.45 -7.30 -3.64
CA LEU A 96 4.09 -6.61 -4.89
C LEU A 96 3.28 -7.56 -5.77
N LEU A 97 2.14 -7.08 -6.23
CA LEU A 97 1.24 -7.78 -7.14
C LEU A 97 1.42 -7.28 -8.58
N ALA A 98 0.93 -8.06 -9.54
CA ALA A 98 0.81 -7.60 -10.91
C ALA A 98 -0.27 -6.51 -11.00
N GLN A 99 -0.15 -5.66 -12.03
CA GLN A 99 -1.05 -4.52 -12.28
C GLN A 99 -2.54 -4.91 -12.31
N GLU A 100 -2.85 -6.11 -12.81
CA GLU A 100 -4.14 -6.76 -12.67
C GLU A 100 -3.93 -8.12 -12.01
N THR A 101 -4.63 -8.38 -10.91
CA THR A 101 -4.52 -9.62 -10.15
C THR A 101 -5.90 -10.14 -9.77
N VAL A 102 -6.15 -11.43 -9.97
CA VAL A 102 -7.34 -12.11 -9.45
C VAL A 102 -7.02 -12.69 -8.08
N ILE A 103 -7.80 -12.32 -7.07
CA ILE A 103 -7.73 -12.86 -5.71
C ILE A 103 -9.03 -13.60 -5.36
N HIS A 104 -8.95 -14.52 -4.40
CA HIS A 104 -10.14 -15.19 -3.87
C HIS A 104 -10.47 -14.62 -2.49
N LEU A 105 -11.48 -13.76 -2.41
CA LEU A 105 -11.97 -13.18 -1.17
C LEU A 105 -13.17 -13.98 -0.68
N TYR A 106 -13.00 -14.72 0.42
CA TYR A 106 -14.09 -15.44 1.09
C TYR A 106 -14.88 -16.39 0.18
N GLY A 107 -14.19 -16.99 -0.81
CA GLY A 107 -14.79 -17.88 -1.81
C GLY A 107 -15.25 -17.20 -3.10
N THR A 108 -15.17 -15.87 -3.18
CA THR A 108 -15.51 -15.10 -4.38
C THR A 108 -14.25 -14.67 -5.13
N PRO A 109 -14.11 -14.98 -6.42
CA PRO A 109 -13.04 -14.42 -7.24
C PRO A 109 -13.27 -12.91 -7.46
N VAL A 110 -12.26 -12.11 -7.21
CA VAL A 110 -12.28 -10.64 -7.33
C VAL A 110 -11.06 -10.20 -8.12
N VAL A 111 -11.27 -9.38 -9.15
CA VAL A 111 -10.20 -8.72 -9.88
C VAL A 111 -9.83 -7.45 -9.11
N ILE A 112 -8.54 -7.26 -8.86
CA ILE A 112 -7.99 -6.03 -8.28
C ILE A 112 -6.95 -5.44 -9.22
N LEU A 113 -6.99 -4.12 -9.33
CA LEU A 113 -6.11 -3.27 -10.12
C LEU A 113 -6.23 -1.84 -9.58
N HIS A 114 -5.29 -0.96 -9.95
CA HIS A 114 -5.41 0.46 -9.64
C HIS A 114 -6.53 1.13 -10.46
N GLY A 115 -6.52 0.95 -11.78
CA GLY A 115 -7.62 1.34 -12.67
C GLY A 115 -7.25 2.35 -13.75
N ASP A 116 -6.08 2.98 -13.65
CA ASP A 116 -5.49 3.86 -14.66
C ASP A 116 -5.48 3.23 -16.06
N THR A 117 -5.24 1.92 -16.16
CA THR A 117 -5.17 1.22 -17.45
C THR A 117 -6.51 0.94 -18.10
N LEU A 118 -7.62 1.24 -17.43
CA LEU A 118 -8.96 1.21 -18.01
C LEU A 118 -9.31 2.54 -18.71
N CYS A 119 -8.53 3.60 -18.48
CA CYS A 119 -8.73 4.90 -19.10
C CYS A 119 -8.07 4.95 -20.49
N THR A 120 -8.71 4.28 -21.47
CA THR A 120 -8.16 4.11 -22.83
C THR A 120 -8.59 5.19 -23.84
N GLU A 121 -9.31 6.22 -23.40
CA GLU A 121 -9.87 7.30 -24.24
C GLU A 121 -9.30 8.68 -23.90
#